data_AF-M1ERJ4-F1
#
_entry.id   AF-M1ERJ4-F1
#
_cell.length_a   1.000
_cell.length_b   1.000
_cell.length_c   1.000
_cell.angle_alpha   90.00
_cell.angle_beta   90.00
_cell.angle_gamma   90.00
#
_symmetry.space_group_name_H-M   'P 1'
#
loop_
_entity.id
_entity.type
_entity.pdbx_description
1 polymer ?
#
loop_
_entity_poly.entity_id
_entity_poly.type
_entity_poly.pdbx_seq_one_letter_code
_entity_poly.pdbx_strand_id
1 'polypeptide(L)'
;FAANDARLLSDAARIVCPYANGVDINCGCPQRWAMAEGYGACLINKPELVRDMVKQVRNQVENPRFSVSIKIRIHDDLTRTVDLCRKAEATGVSWITVHGRTVEERHQPVHYEAIKIIKENMSIPVIANGDIRNLKEAENVWHITGTDGVMVARGLLANPAMFAGYEETPLKCI
;
A
#
# COMPACT_ATOMS: atom_id res chain seq x y z
N PHE A 1 9.60 -0.02 4.01
CA PHE A 1 10.23 0.97 4.89
C PHE A 1 9.22 1.99 5.40
N ALA A 2 9.39 2.44 6.64
CA ALA A 2 8.82 3.71 7.10
C ALA A 2 9.94 4.75 6.96
N ALA A 3 9.69 5.81 6.19
CA ALA A 3 10.70 6.80 5.85
C ALA A 3 10.05 8.17 5.65
N ASN A 4 10.82 9.23 5.90
CA ASN A 4 10.43 10.62 5.73
C ASN A 4 11.53 11.45 5.03
N ASP A 5 12.59 10.79 4.54
CA ASP A 5 13.75 11.39 3.87
C ASP A 5 14.09 10.58 2.62
N ALA A 6 14.19 11.27 1.48
CA ALA A 6 14.41 10.64 0.18
C ALA A 6 15.80 10.02 0.04
N ARG A 7 16.85 10.67 0.58
CA ARG A 7 18.21 10.14 0.53
C ARG A 7 18.32 8.87 1.35
N LEU A 8 17.88 8.91 2.60
CA LEU A 8 17.94 7.77 3.51
C LEU A 8 17.16 6.56 2.97
N LEU A 9 15.97 6.80 2.41
CA LEU A 9 15.20 5.73 1.76
C LEU A 9 15.96 5.14 0.56
N SER A 10 16.55 5.99 -0.29
CA SER A 10 17.28 5.53 -1.47
C SER A 10 18.55 4.75 -1.13
N ASP A 11 19.28 5.16 -0.09
CA ASP A 11 20.44 4.45 0.41
C ASP A 11 20.03 3.08 0.97
N ALA A 12 18.96 3.04 1.78
CA ALA A 12 18.41 1.79 2.27
C ALA A 12 17.94 0.85 1.13
N ALA A 13 17.28 1.41 0.11
CA ALA A 13 16.83 0.65 -1.06
C ALA A 13 18.00 0.05 -1.85
N ARG A 14 19.10 0.80 -2.03
CA ARG A 14 20.33 0.30 -2.66
C ARG A 14 20.96 -0.85 -1.87
N ILE A 15 21.01 -0.74 -0.55
CA ILE A 15 21.57 -1.77 0.33
C ILE A 15 20.78 -3.08 0.20
N VAL A 16 19.45 -3.01 0.16
CA VAL A 16 18.60 -4.22 0.09
C VAL A 16 18.39 -4.75 -1.33
N CYS A 17 18.69 -3.97 -2.37
CA CYS A 17 18.44 -4.34 -3.76
C CYS A 17 19.01 -5.71 -4.19
N PRO A 18 20.21 -6.14 -3.74
CA PRO A 18 20.72 -7.47 -4.08
C PRO A 18 19.94 -8.62 -3.43
N TYR A 19 19.16 -8.33 -2.39
CA TYR A 19 18.50 -9.32 -1.53
C TYR A 19 16.96 -9.29 -1.61
N ALA A 20 16.39 -8.29 -2.30
CA ALA A 20 14.95 -8.10 -2.42
C ALA A 20 14.56 -7.74 -3.86
N ASN A 21 13.34 -8.09 -4.26
CA ASN A 21 12.82 -7.71 -5.58
C ASN A 21 12.26 -6.27 -5.62
N GLY A 22 12.10 -5.63 -4.47
CA GLY A 22 11.59 -4.27 -4.38
C GLY A 22 11.48 -3.76 -2.95
N VAL A 23 10.98 -2.54 -2.82
CA VAL A 23 10.69 -1.87 -1.55
C VAL A 23 9.29 -1.28 -1.58
N ASP A 24 8.60 -1.33 -0.44
CA ASP A 24 7.33 -0.65 -0.22
C ASP A 24 7.52 0.50 0.78
N ILE A 25 6.90 1.66 0.54
CA ILE A 25 6.92 2.81 1.44
C ILE A 25 5.61 2.86 2.23
N ASN A 26 5.72 2.83 3.55
CA ASN A 26 4.58 2.92 4.45
C ASN A 26 4.10 4.38 4.56
N CYS A 27 3.00 4.65 3.89
CA CYS A 27 2.27 5.92 3.91
C CYS A 27 0.88 5.76 4.55
N GLY A 28 0.66 4.73 5.39
CA GLY A 28 -0.67 4.35 5.87
C GLY A 28 -0.77 3.98 7.35
N CYS A 29 0.33 3.95 8.10
CA CYS A 29 0.33 3.63 9.53
C CYS A 29 -0.23 4.79 10.39
N PRO A 30 -1.35 4.63 11.12
CA PRO A 30 -1.94 5.70 11.94
C PRO A 30 -1.36 5.73 13.37
N GLN A 31 -0.28 5.01 13.66
CA GLN A 31 0.29 5.00 15.01
C GLN A 31 0.87 6.38 15.33
N ARG A 32 0.45 6.96 16.47
CA ARG A 32 0.77 8.34 16.85
C ARG A 32 2.27 8.62 16.87
N TRP A 33 3.07 7.70 17.41
CA TRP A 33 4.53 7.86 17.46
C TRP A 33 5.15 7.88 16.07
N ALA A 34 4.68 7.02 15.15
CA ALA A 34 5.20 6.99 13.78
C ALA A 34 4.90 8.30 13.03
N MET A 35 3.67 8.82 13.20
CA MET A 35 3.28 10.11 12.62
C MET A 35 4.03 11.29 13.24
N ALA A 36 4.35 11.23 14.54
CA ALA A 36 5.16 12.26 15.22
C ALA A 36 6.58 12.33 14.65
N GLU A 37 7.16 11.18 14.29
CA GLU A 37 8.44 11.08 13.58
C GLU A 37 8.33 11.42 12.08
N GLY A 38 7.13 11.73 11.57
CA GLY A 38 6.93 12.26 10.23
C GLY A 38 6.81 11.21 9.12
N TYR A 39 6.65 9.93 9.45
CA TYR A 39 6.37 8.84 8.51
C TYR A 39 5.04 8.12 8.82
N GLY A 40 4.61 7.20 7.94
CA GLY A 40 3.31 6.56 8.06
C GLY A 40 2.19 7.44 7.49
N ALA A 41 1.01 7.40 8.12
CA ALA A 41 -0.20 7.98 7.55
C ALA A 41 -0.16 9.51 7.39
N CYS A 42 0.72 10.23 8.11
CA CYS A 42 0.89 11.67 7.89
C CYS A 42 1.42 12.00 6.49
N LEU A 43 2.06 11.04 5.81
CA LEU A 43 2.59 11.21 4.45
C LEU A 43 1.49 11.40 3.40
N ILE A 44 0.24 11.02 3.67
CA ILE A 44 -0.88 11.30 2.75
C ILE A 44 -1.09 12.81 2.56
N ASN A 45 -0.65 13.62 3.53
CA ASN A 45 -0.69 15.08 3.48
C ASN A 45 0.59 15.71 2.90
N LYS A 46 1.57 14.89 2.47
CA LYS A 46 2.87 15.33 1.96
C LYS A 46 3.17 14.69 0.59
N PRO A 47 2.33 14.90 -0.44
CA PRO A 47 2.47 14.22 -1.72
C PRO A 47 3.80 14.51 -2.42
N GLU A 48 4.34 15.73 -2.29
CA GLU A 48 5.66 16.08 -2.84
C GLU A 48 6.80 15.29 -2.18
N LEU A 49 6.71 15.02 -0.88
CA LEU A 49 7.71 14.21 -0.18
C LEU A 49 7.65 12.74 -0.62
N VAL A 50 6.45 12.18 -0.79
CA VAL A 50 6.27 10.82 -1.31
C VAL A 50 6.81 10.71 -2.73
N ARG A 51 6.49 11.69 -3.58
CA ARG A 51 7.03 11.84 -4.95
C ARG A 51 8.57 11.85 -4.93
N ASP A 52 9.18 12.69 -4.09
CA ASP A 52 10.64 12.81 -4.02
C ASP A 52 11.30 11.53 -3.52
N MET A 53 10.70 10.85 -2.53
CA MET A 53 11.16 9.55 -2.05
C MET A 53 11.14 8.47 -3.15
N VAL A 54 10.03 8.32 -3.88
CA VAL A 54 9.93 7.34 -4.98
C VAL A 54 10.92 7.68 -6.09
N LYS A 55 10.96 8.94 -6.53
CA LYS A 55 11.87 9.41 -7.59
C LYS A 55 13.33 9.16 -7.22
N GLN A 56 13.73 9.43 -5.98
CA GLN A 56 15.11 9.22 -5.54
C GLN A 56 15.49 7.74 -5.57
N VAL A 57 14.62 6.84 -5.09
CA VAL A 57 14.87 5.39 -5.17
C VAL A 57 15.00 4.93 -6.63
N ARG A 58 14.09 5.36 -7.51
CA ARG A 58 14.13 5.01 -8.93
C ARG A 58 15.39 5.51 -9.64
N ASN A 59 15.95 6.64 -9.24
CA ASN A 59 17.18 7.18 -9.82
C ASN A 59 18.45 6.50 -9.29
N GLN A 60 18.41 5.95 -8.08
CA GLN A 60 19.60 5.44 -7.37
C GLN A 60 19.74 3.92 -7.46
N VAL A 61 18.66 3.18 -7.68
CA VAL A 61 18.68 1.74 -7.86
C VAL A 61 18.78 1.41 -9.35
N GLU A 62 19.95 0.90 -9.76
CA GLU A 62 20.25 0.62 -11.18
C GLU A 62 19.45 -0.55 -11.77
N ASN A 63 18.94 -1.45 -10.94
CA ASN A 63 18.17 -2.61 -11.41
C ASN A 63 16.77 -2.17 -11.89
N PRO A 64 16.48 -2.22 -13.21
CA PRO A 64 15.20 -1.74 -13.75
C PRO A 64 14.02 -2.60 -13.30
N ARG A 65 14.26 -3.86 -12.90
CA ARG A 65 13.23 -4.78 -12.38
C ARG A 65 12.94 -4.60 -10.90
N PHE A 66 13.69 -3.75 -10.21
CA PHE A 66 13.46 -3.49 -8.79
C PHE A 66 12.19 -2.66 -8.60
N SER A 67 11.20 -3.23 -7.92
CA SER A 67 9.91 -2.58 -7.72
C SER A 67 9.97 -1.56 -6.59
N VAL A 68 9.22 -0.46 -6.74
CA VAL A 68 9.00 0.52 -5.69
C VAL A 68 7.50 0.72 -5.55
N SER A 69 6.91 0.36 -4.42
CA SER A 69 5.47 0.53 -4.16
C SER A 69 5.21 1.46 -3.00
N ILE A 70 3.97 1.94 -2.89
CA ILE A 70 3.51 2.64 -1.69
C ILE A 70 2.24 1.99 -1.16
N LYS A 71 2.09 1.99 0.17
CA LYS A 71 0.85 1.61 0.83
C LYS A 71 0.27 2.79 1.59
N ILE A 72 -0.94 3.20 1.22
CA ILE A 72 -1.63 4.38 1.77
C ILE A 72 -2.89 4.01 2.54
N ARG A 73 -3.38 4.99 3.30
CA ARG A 73 -4.78 5.14 3.69
C ARG A 73 -5.43 6.23 2.83
N ILE A 74 -6.76 6.31 2.81
CA ILE A 74 -7.46 7.38 2.10
C ILE A 74 -7.54 8.65 2.96
N HIS A 75 -7.73 9.79 2.30
CA HIS A 75 -8.09 11.06 2.93
C HIS A 75 -9.62 11.27 2.82
N ASP A 76 -10.24 11.99 3.76
CA ASP A 76 -11.68 12.31 3.74
C ASP A 76 -12.10 12.98 2.41
N ASP A 77 -11.31 13.96 2.00
CA ASP A 77 -11.31 14.47 0.62
C ASP A 77 -10.57 13.50 -0.31
N LEU A 78 -11.34 12.71 -1.06
CA LEU A 78 -10.82 11.70 -1.98
C LEU A 78 -9.98 12.32 -3.12
N THR A 79 -10.24 13.58 -3.51
CA THR A 79 -9.49 14.25 -4.57
C THR A 79 -8.01 14.39 -4.20
N ARG A 80 -7.71 14.61 -2.91
CA ARG A 80 -6.35 14.66 -2.37
C ARG A 80 -5.66 13.30 -2.41
N THR A 81 -6.41 12.23 -2.20
CA THR A 81 -5.88 10.86 -2.33
C THR A 81 -5.52 10.57 -3.78
N VAL A 82 -6.38 10.96 -4.73
CA VAL A 82 -6.11 10.79 -6.16
C VAL A 82 -4.91 11.64 -6.61
N ASP A 83 -4.78 12.89 -6.14
CA ASP A 83 -3.60 13.74 -6.40
C ASP A 83 -2.30 13.09 -5.93
N LEU A 84 -2.27 12.57 -4.69
CA LEU A 84 -1.15 11.82 -4.16
C LEU A 84 -0.78 10.62 -5.05
N CYS A 85 -1.78 9.82 -5.43
CA CYS A 85 -1.56 8.64 -6.27
C CYS A 85 -1.02 9.01 -7.65
N ARG A 86 -1.56 10.05 -8.30
CA ARG A 86 -1.07 10.53 -9.61
C ARG A 86 0.36 11.04 -9.53
N LYS A 87 0.72 11.76 -8.46
CA LYS A 87 2.10 12.23 -8.24
C LYS A 87 3.08 11.08 -8.03
N ALA A 88 2.67 10.04 -7.29
CA ALA A 88 3.47 8.83 -7.12
C ALA A 88 3.60 8.05 -8.45
N GLU A 89 2.51 7.89 -9.20
CA GLU A 89 2.49 7.28 -10.53
C GLU A 89 3.46 7.98 -11.50
N ALA A 90 3.42 9.31 -11.56
CA ALA A 90 4.31 10.12 -12.41
C ALA A 90 5.80 9.95 -12.09
N THR A 91 6.14 9.37 -10.92
CA THR A 91 7.53 9.07 -10.53
C THR A 91 7.96 7.63 -10.78
N GLY A 92 7.07 6.79 -11.33
CA GLY A 92 7.37 5.40 -11.65
C GLY A 92 7.22 4.45 -10.46
N VAL A 93 6.28 4.73 -9.54
CA VAL A 93 5.85 3.72 -8.57
C VAL A 93 5.27 2.52 -9.34
N SER A 94 5.60 1.31 -8.89
CA SER A 94 5.24 0.05 -9.56
C SER A 94 3.78 -0.34 -9.31
N TRP A 95 3.25 -0.07 -8.12
CA TRP A 95 1.84 -0.20 -7.77
C TRP A 95 1.52 0.60 -6.50
N ILE A 96 0.23 0.78 -6.23
CA ILE A 96 -0.27 1.43 -5.02
C ILE A 96 -1.21 0.48 -4.28
N THR A 97 -0.94 0.24 -3.00
CA THR A 97 -1.90 -0.47 -2.13
C THR A 97 -2.73 0.54 -1.35
N VAL A 98 -4.05 0.44 -1.43
CA VAL A 98 -4.97 1.39 -0.78
C VAL A 98 -5.74 0.67 0.33
N HIS A 99 -5.53 1.08 1.58
CA HIS A 99 -6.49 0.78 2.64
C HIS A 99 -7.61 1.80 2.57
N GLY A 100 -8.84 1.35 2.28
CA GLY A 100 -10.04 2.18 2.18
C GLY A 100 -10.56 2.71 3.52
N ARG A 101 -9.67 3.03 4.47
CA ARG A 101 -10.01 3.72 5.72
C ARG A 101 -9.19 4.98 5.83
N THR A 102 -9.76 6.00 6.45
CA THR A 102 -9.05 7.24 6.80
C THR A 102 -8.09 7.00 7.96
N VAL A 103 -7.27 7.98 8.33
CA VAL A 103 -6.27 7.80 9.40
C VAL A 103 -6.96 7.61 10.76
N GLU A 104 -8.09 8.29 10.94
CA GLU A 104 -8.93 8.35 12.12
C GLU A 104 -9.72 7.05 12.31
N GLU A 105 -10.09 6.40 11.20
CA GLU A 105 -10.85 5.16 11.21
C GLU A 105 -10.00 3.95 11.62
N ARG A 106 -10.45 3.24 12.66
CA ARG A 106 -9.80 2.03 13.18
C ARG A 106 -10.54 0.76 12.81
N HIS A 107 -11.84 0.74 13.09
CA HIS A 107 -12.71 -0.43 12.97
C HIS A 107 -13.95 -0.18 12.12
N GLN A 108 -14.14 1.07 11.66
CA GLN A 108 -15.23 1.48 10.77
C GLN A 108 -15.20 0.67 9.47
N PRO A 109 -16.34 0.49 8.77
CA PRO A 109 -16.35 -0.19 7.48
C PRO A 109 -15.33 0.37 6.49
N VAL A 110 -14.82 -0.48 5.60
CA VAL A 110 -13.87 -0.07 4.56
C VAL A 110 -14.65 0.55 3.39
N HIS A 111 -14.20 1.73 2.94
CA HIS A 111 -14.75 2.46 1.80
C HIS A 111 -14.24 1.86 0.48
N TYR A 112 -14.82 0.74 0.05
CA TYR A 112 -14.43 0.09 -1.21
C TYR A 112 -14.72 0.94 -2.45
N GLU A 113 -15.77 1.76 -2.43
CA GLU A 113 -16.06 2.69 -3.54
C GLU A 113 -14.95 3.74 -3.71
N ALA A 114 -14.35 4.20 -2.62
CA ALA A 114 -13.19 5.10 -2.68
C ALA A 114 -11.99 4.42 -3.36
N ILE A 115 -11.76 3.12 -3.08
CA ILE A 115 -10.70 2.33 -3.73
C ILE A 115 -10.98 2.20 -5.24
N LYS A 116 -12.24 1.94 -5.61
CA LYS A 116 -12.67 1.86 -7.01
C LYS A 116 -12.40 3.16 -7.77
N ILE A 117 -12.81 4.30 -7.21
CA ILE A 117 -12.56 5.62 -7.81
C ILE A 117 -11.06 5.87 -8.00
N ILE A 118 -10.22 5.47 -7.02
CA ILE A 118 -8.76 5.58 -7.16
C ILE A 118 -8.27 4.69 -8.32
N LYS A 119 -8.72 3.43 -8.39
CA LYS A 119 -8.34 2.51 -9.48
C LYS A 119 -8.71 3.05 -10.86
N GLU A 120 -9.89 3.63 -11.01
CA GLU A 120 -10.36 4.23 -12.28
C GLU A 120 -9.52 5.44 -12.73
N ASN A 121 -8.76 6.06 -11.81
CA ASN A 121 -7.91 7.21 -12.09
C ASN A 121 -6.44 6.87 -12.29
N MET A 122 -6.03 5.60 -12.14
CA MET A 122 -4.64 5.14 -12.25
C MET A 122 -4.42 4.27 -13.49
N SER A 123 -3.24 4.37 -14.10
CA SER A 123 -2.79 3.50 -15.18
C SER A 123 -1.92 2.33 -14.67
N ILE A 124 -1.31 2.50 -13.50
CA ILE A 124 -0.56 1.44 -12.80
C ILE A 124 -1.48 0.50 -12.00
N PRO A 125 -0.98 -0.68 -11.58
CA PRO A 125 -1.72 -1.56 -10.69
C PRO A 125 -2.10 -0.90 -9.36
N VAL A 126 -3.33 -1.13 -8.91
CA VAL A 126 -3.86 -0.74 -7.61
C VAL A 126 -4.31 -1.99 -6.86
N ILE A 127 -3.93 -2.11 -5.60
CA ILE A 127 -4.23 -3.26 -4.74
C ILE A 127 -5.20 -2.83 -3.63
N ALA A 128 -6.37 -3.46 -3.54
CA ALA A 128 -7.34 -3.19 -2.49
C ALA A 128 -6.91 -3.81 -1.15
N ASN A 129 -7.09 -3.08 -0.05
CA ASN A 129 -6.81 -3.57 1.30
C ASN A 129 -7.87 -3.10 2.30
N GLY A 130 -8.19 -3.98 3.25
CA GLY A 130 -9.08 -3.69 4.37
C GLY A 130 -10.13 -4.78 4.53
N ASP A 131 -10.39 -5.20 5.77
CA ASP A 131 -11.47 -6.09 6.20
C ASP A 131 -11.75 -7.41 5.45
N ILE A 132 -10.84 -7.87 4.61
CA ILE A 132 -10.92 -9.21 4.00
C ILE A 132 -10.49 -10.29 5.01
N ARG A 133 -11.32 -11.33 5.19
CA ARG A 133 -11.14 -12.40 6.17
C ARG A 133 -10.99 -13.79 5.56
N ASN A 134 -11.53 -14.01 4.37
CA ASN A 134 -11.49 -15.30 3.67
C ASN A 134 -11.36 -15.07 2.15
N LEU A 135 -11.16 -16.16 1.41
CA LEU A 135 -10.96 -16.11 -0.04
C LEU A 135 -12.18 -15.53 -0.78
N LYS A 136 -13.39 -15.92 -0.38
CA LYS A 136 -14.64 -15.41 -0.98
C LYS A 136 -14.80 -13.89 -0.80
N GLU A 137 -14.43 -13.36 0.36
CA GLU A 137 -14.41 -11.91 0.60
C GLU A 137 -13.34 -11.22 -0.27
N ALA A 138 -12.19 -11.85 -0.47
CA ALA A 138 -11.14 -11.34 -1.36
C ALA A 138 -11.64 -11.22 -2.80
N GLU A 139 -12.28 -12.27 -3.32
CA GLU A 139 -12.92 -12.30 -4.64
C GLU A 139 -14.00 -11.23 -4.78
N ASN A 140 -14.86 -11.08 -3.76
CA ASN A 140 -15.90 -10.06 -3.76
C ASN A 140 -15.31 -8.64 -3.77
N VAL A 141 -14.28 -8.36 -2.96
CA VAL A 141 -13.60 -7.06 -2.95
C VAL A 141 -12.93 -6.77 -4.29
N TRP A 142 -12.32 -7.78 -4.91
CA TRP A 142 -11.76 -7.67 -6.25
C TRP A 142 -12.85 -7.30 -7.27
N HIS A 143 -13.99 -8.00 -7.27
CA HIS A 143 -15.11 -7.72 -8.17
C HIS A 143 -15.71 -6.31 -8.02
N ILE A 144 -15.96 -5.86 -6.79
CA ILE A 144 -16.58 -4.54 -6.57
C ILE A 144 -15.63 -3.38 -6.88
N THR A 145 -14.33 -3.55 -6.65
CA THR A 145 -13.35 -2.47 -6.81
C THR A 145 -12.71 -2.42 -8.19
N GLY A 146 -12.70 -3.53 -8.94
CA GLY A 146 -11.98 -3.64 -10.21
C GLY A 146 -10.46 -3.48 -10.07
N THR A 147 -9.92 -3.67 -8.86
CA THR A 147 -8.48 -3.56 -8.58
C THR A 147 -7.70 -4.72 -9.19
N ASP A 148 -6.39 -4.57 -9.34
CA ASP A 148 -5.52 -5.57 -9.96
C ASP A 148 -5.10 -6.67 -8.98
N GLY A 149 -5.50 -6.54 -7.72
CA GLY A 149 -5.30 -7.53 -6.69
C GLY A 149 -5.81 -7.06 -5.33
N VAL A 150 -5.71 -7.97 -4.36
CA VAL A 150 -6.12 -7.73 -2.97
C VAL A 150 -4.97 -8.04 -2.01
N MET A 151 -4.85 -7.23 -0.96
CA MET A 151 -3.93 -7.47 0.15
C MET A 151 -4.73 -7.80 1.40
N VAL A 152 -4.43 -8.94 2.01
CA VAL A 152 -5.09 -9.42 3.24
C VAL A 152 -4.10 -9.38 4.40
N ALA A 153 -4.56 -8.98 5.58
CA ALA A 153 -3.73 -8.90 6.78
C ALA A 153 -4.31 -9.75 7.92
N ARG A 154 -5.33 -9.24 8.62
CA ARG A 154 -5.92 -9.94 9.79
C ARG A 154 -6.51 -11.31 9.45
N GLY A 155 -7.11 -11.48 8.27
CA GLY A 155 -7.59 -12.80 7.81
C GLY A 155 -6.47 -13.84 7.76
N LEU A 156 -5.29 -13.47 7.25
CA LEU A 156 -4.14 -14.37 7.18
C LEU A 156 -3.51 -14.67 8.54
N LEU A 157 -3.66 -13.78 9.53
CA LEU A 157 -3.24 -14.09 10.90
C LEU A 157 -4.11 -15.18 11.53
N ALA A 158 -5.39 -15.26 11.16
CA ALA A 158 -6.30 -16.30 11.62
C ALA A 158 -6.16 -17.59 10.80
N ASN A 159 -6.00 -17.46 9.48
CA ASN A 159 -5.84 -18.58 8.55
C ASN A 159 -4.74 -18.28 7.51
N PRO A 160 -3.48 -18.69 7.77
CA PRO A 160 -2.39 -18.52 6.82
C PRO A 160 -2.57 -19.30 5.51
N ALA A 161 -3.42 -20.34 5.50
CA ALA A 161 -3.71 -21.17 4.34
C ALA A 161 -4.90 -20.67 3.50
N MET A 162 -5.47 -19.51 3.83
CA MET A 162 -6.65 -18.93 3.17
C MET A 162 -6.49 -18.87 1.64
N PHE A 163 -5.34 -18.42 1.13
CA PHE A 163 -5.11 -18.33 -0.32
C PHE A 163 -4.87 -19.68 -1.01
N ALA A 164 -4.70 -20.76 -0.25
CA ALA A 164 -4.68 -22.11 -0.79
C ALA A 164 -6.10 -22.74 -0.82
N GLY A 165 -7.15 -21.96 -0.54
CA GLY A 165 -8.54 -22.38 -0.61
C GLY A 165 -9.07 -23.09 0.64
N TYR A 166 -8.33 -23.04 1.75
CA TYR A 166 -8.78 -23.61 3.02
C TYR A 166 -9.64 -22.61 3.80
N GLU A 167 -10.75 -23.07 4.37
CA GLU A 167 -11.60 -22.27 5.27
C GLU A 167 -10.92 -22.02 6.63
N GLU A 168 -10.12 -22.98 7.10
CA GLU A 168 -9.37 -22.92 8.37
C GLU A 168 -7.93 -23.40 8.18
N THR A 169 -7.04 -23.01 9.10
CA THR A 169 -5.63 -23.44 9.09
C THR A 169 -5.53 -24.96 9.21
N PRO A 170 -4.99 -25.67 8.22
CA PRO A 170 -4.81 -27.11 8.29
C PRO A 170 -3.84 -27.49 9.42
N LEU A 171 -4.12 -28.59 10.12
CA LEU A 171 -3.24 -29.10 11.19
C LEU A 171 -1.79 -29.30 10.75
N LYS A 172 -1.55 -29.66 9.47
CA LYS A 172 -0.20 -29.82 8.90
C LYS A 172 0.64 -28.52 8.84
N CYS A 173 0.03 -27.36 9.06
CA CYS A 173 0.67 -26.05 9.05
C CYS A 173 1.02 -25.54 10.47
N ILE A 174 0.66 -26.30 11.50
CA ILE A 174 0.96 -26.07 12.92
C ILE A 174 2.02 -27.08 13.34
#